data_AF-A0A972P6J8-F1
#
_entry.id   AF-A0A972P6J8-F1
#
_cell.length_a   1.000
_cell.length_b   1.000
_cell.length_c   1.000
_cell.angle_alpha   90.00
_cell.angle_beta   90.00
_cell.angle_gamma   90.00
#
_symmetry.space_group_name_H-M   'P 1'
#
loop_
_entity.id
_entity.type
_entity.pdbx_description
1 polymer ?
#
loop_
_entity_poly.entity_id
_entity_poly.type
_entity_poly.pdbx_seq_one_letter_code
_entity_poly.pdbx_strand_id
1 'polypeptide(L)' 'MNYKFILILIAVSLSAIFVIQNVEAVDVTFLFWSISMSRALLIVFAIIIGVILGWFAHSYFSYRRLKDYSSNGL' A
#
# COMPACT_ATOMS: atom_id res chain seq x y z
N MET A 1 7.63 -34.94 -7.17
CA MET A 1 8.07 -33.57 -6.81
C MET A 1 7.06 -33.00 -5.83
N ASN A 2 7.50 -32.39 -4.73
CA ASN A 2 6.59 -31.77 -3.76
C ASN A 2 5.84 -30.62 -4.45
N TYR A 3 4.51 -30.70 -4.56
CA TYR A 3 3.65 -29.68 -5.18
C TYR A 3 3.91 -28.28 -4.62
N LYS A 4 4.32 -28.20 -3.34
CA LYS A 4 4.77 -26.96 -2.68
C LYS A 4 5.94 -26.30 -3.42
N PHE A 5 6.90 -27.08 -3.88
CA PHE A 5 8.09 -26.59 -4.60
C PHE A 5 7.71 -26.06 -5.99
N ILE A 6 6.76 -26.72 -6.66
CA ILE A 6 6.22 -26.29 -7.96
C ILE A 6 5.46 -24.95 -7.79
N LEU A 7 4.63 -24.83 -6.76
CA LEU A 7 3.91 -23.59 -6.46
C LEU A 7 4.86 -22.43 -6.16
N ILE A 8 5.92 -22.67 -5.39
CA ILE A 8 6.95 -21.65 -5.11
C ILE A 8 7.64 -21.24 -6.41
N LEU A 9 8.02 -22.19 -7.26
CA LEU A 9 8.67 -21.90 -8.55
C LEU A 9 7.78 -21.03 -9.46
N ILE A 10 6.49 -21.36 -9.52
CA ILE A 10 5.49 -20.58 -10.25
C ILE A 10 5.36 -19.17 -9.66
N ALA A 11 5.24 -19.04 -8.34
CA ALA A 11 5.10 -17.75 -7.67
C ALA A 11 6.32 -16.84 -7.88
N VAL A 12 7.53 -17.40 -7.81
CA VAL A 12 8.78 -16.69 -8.09
C VAL A 12 8.84 -16.23 -9.54
N SER A 13 8.47 -17.12 -10.48
CA SER A 13 8.46 -16.79 -11.91
C SER A 13 7.45 -15.69 -12.23
N LEU A 14 6.24 -15.75 -11.66
CA LEU A 14 5.22 -14.72 -11.81
C LEU A 14 5.66 -13.37 -11.21
N SER A 15 6.31 -13.38 -10.04
CA SER A 15 6.86 -12.14 -9.47
C SER A 15 7.95 -11.53 -10.34
N ALA A 16 8.85 -12.34 -10.89
CA ALA A 16 9.90 -11.86 -11.79
C ALA A 16 9.32 -11.24 -13.07
N ILE A 17 8.34 -11.92 -13.69
CA ILE A 17 7.63 -11.41 -14.87
C ILE A 17 6.90 -10.10 -14.53
N PHE A 18 6.22 -10.03 -13.39
CA PHE A 18 5.56 -8.82 -12.93
C PHE A 18 6.53 -7.65 -12.79
N VAL A 19 7.70 -7.86 -12.16
CA VAL A 19 8.73 -6.83 -12.02
C VAL A 19 9.28 -6.38 -13.38
N ILE A 20 9.58 -7.32 -14.28
CA ILE A 20 10.13 -7.01 -15.61
C ILE A 20 9.10 -6.25 -16.47
N GLN A 21 7.84 -6.68 -16.48
CA GLN A 21 6.77 -6.00 -17.21
C GLN A 21 6.48 -4.60 -16.67
N ASN A 22 6.66 -4.41 -15.36
CA ASN A 22 6.43 -3.14 -14.70
C ASN A 22 7.72 -2.35 -14.46
N VAL A 23 8.84 -2.73 -15.10
CA VAL A 23 10.15 -2.08 -14.92
C VAL A 23 10.19 -0.68 -15.55
N GLU A 24 9.23 -0.39 -16.43
CA GLU A 24 9.13 0.91 -17.09
C GLU A 24 8.94 2.00 -16.04
N ALA A 25 9.96 2.86 -15.93
CA ALA A 25 9.93 4.01 -15.06
C ALA A 25 8.90 5.01 -15.59
N VAL A 26 8.04 5.48 -14.71
CA VAL A 26 7.13 6.58 -14.99
C VAL A 26 7.58 7.79 -14.20
N ASP A 27 7.64 8.91 -14.91
CA ASP A 27 7.90 10.21 -14.32
C ASP A 27 6.64 10.70 -13.63
N VAL A 28 6.77 10.94 -12.33
CA VAL A 28 5.68 11.42 -11.49
C VAL A 28 6.05 12.80 -11.01
N THR A 29 5.32 13.79 -11.51
CA THR A 29 5.48 15.19 -11.13
C THR A 29 4.42 15.52 -10.09
N PHE A 30 4.85 15.85 -8.87
CA PHE A 30 3.97 16.27 -7.79
C PHE A 30 4.38 17.65 -7.28
N LEU A 31 3.51 18.65 -7.51
CA LEU A 31 3.76 20.06 -7.19
C LEU A 31 5.09 20.55 -7.81
N PHE A 32 6.14 20.70 -6.99
CA PHE A 32 7.47 21.18 -7.41
C PHE A 32 8.53 20.07 -7.46
N TRP A 33 8.12 18.80 -7.29
CA TRP A 33 9.01 17.65 -7.26
C TRP A 33 8.70 16.70 -8.42
N SER A 34 9.75 16.09 -8.97
CA SER A 34 9.65 15.03 -9.96
C SER A 34 10.48 13.85 -9.49
N ILE A 35 9.90 12.65 -9.56
CA ILE A 35 10.58 11.40 -9.30
C ILE A 35 10.26 10.40 -10.40
N SER A 36 11.28 9.72 -10.89
CA SER A 36 11.14 8.61 -11.83
C SER A 36 11.23 7.30 -11.05
N MET A 37 10.18 6.50 -11.09
CA MET A 37 10.13 5.20 -10.42
C MET A 37 9.26 4.22 -11.21
N SER A 38 9.43 2.92 -10.97
CA SER A 38 8.61 1.92 -11.66
C SER A 38 7.12 2.06 -11.27
N ARG A 39 6.21 1.85 -12.24
CA ARG A 39 4.75 1.97 -12.00
C ARG A 39 4.26 1.07 -10.87
N ALA A 40 4.76 -0.17 -10.82
CA ALA A 40 4.41 -1.11 -9.76
C ALA A 40 4.81 -0.58 -8.38
N LEU A 41 6.00 -0.02 -8.24
CA LEU A 41 6.47 0.54 -6.98
C LEU A 41 5.60 1.73 -6.56
N LEU A 42 5.19 2.57 -7.52
CA LEU A 42 4.29 3.70 -7.25
C LEU A 42 2.96 3.24 -6.69
N ILE A 43 2.34 2.24 -7.32
CA ILE A 43 1.05 1.69 -6.88
C ILE A 43 1.17 1.12 -5.47
N VAL A 44 2.25 0.38 -5.18
CA VAL A 44 2.51 -0.19 -3.85
C VAL A 44 2.65 0.91 -2.80
N PHE A 45 3.45 1.95 -3.05
CA PHE A 45 3.60 3.07 -2.11
C PHE A 45 2.28 3.82 -1.89
N ALA A 46 1.51 4.09 -2.95
CA ALA A 46 0.23 4.76 -2.84
C ALA A 46 -0.75 3.98 -1.94
N ILE A 47 -0.80 2.64 -2.08
CA ILE A 47 -1.62 1.77 -1.23
C ILE A 47 -1.16 1.83 0.23
N ILE A 48 0.15 1.71 0.48
CA ILE A 48 0.71 1.76 1.84
C ILE A 48 0.36 3.09 2.51
N ILE A 49 0.55 4.21 1.82
CA ILE A 49 0.21 5.55 2.33
C ILE A 49 -1.29 5.63 2.62
N GLY A 50 -2.15 5.15 1.70
CA GLY A 50 -3.59 5.14 1.90
C GLY A 50 -4.03 4.33 3.12
N VAL A 51 -3.44 3.15 3.34
CA VAL A 51 -3.73 2.31 4.52
C VAL A 51 -3.29 2.99 5.81
N ILE A 52 -2.09 3.57 5.83
CA ILE A 52 -1.56 4.31 6.99
C ILE A 52 -2.50 5.48 7.32
N LEU A 53 -2.83 6.32 6.34
CA LEU A 53 -3.74 7.46 6.54
C LEU A 53 -5.12 7.03 7.02
N GLY A 54 -5.67 5.96 6.45
CA GLY A 54 -6.95 5.39 6.87
C GLY A 54 -6.94 4.90 8.31
N TRP A 55 -5.86 4.23 8.74
CA TRP A 55 -5.68 3.79 10.11
C TRP A 55 -5.60 4.97 11.08
N PHE A 56 -4.78 5.98 10.77
CA PHE A 56 -4.66 7.18 11.59
C PHE A 56 -5.98 7.95 11.69
N ALA A 57 -6.70 8.11 10.58
CA ALA A 57 -8.02 8.73 10.58
C ALA A 57 -9.02 7.93 11.44
N HIS A 58 -9.08 6.62 11.29
CA HIS A 58 -9.94 5.75 12.09
C HIS A 58 -9.62 5.87 13.59
N SER A 59 -8.34 5.89 13.97
CA SER A 59 -7.91 6.09 15.34
C SER A 59 -8.37 7.45 15.89
N TYR A 60 -8.16 8.54 15.13
CA TYR A 60 -8.59 9.88 15.52
C TYR A 60 -10.11 10.00 15.70
N PHE A 61 -10.90 9.48 14.76
CA PHE A 61 -12.36 9.51 14.84
C PHE A 61 -12.91 8.59 15.93
N SER A 62 -12.27 7.46 16.22
CA SER A 62 -12.67 6.56 17.30
C SER A 62 -12.42 7.17 18.67
N TYR A 63 -11.33 7.92 18.83
CA TYR A 63 -11.04 8.66 20.07
C TYR A 63 -12.11 9.72 20.37
N ARG A 64 -12.61 10.43 19.35
CA ARG A 64 -13.67 11.43 19.52
C ARG A 64 -14.99 10.81 19.98
N ARG A 65 -15.37 9.64 19.44
CA ARG A 65 -16.60 8.93 19.84
C ARG A 65 -16.58 8.45 21.30
N LEU A 66 -15.42 8.08 21.83
CA LEU A 66 -15.26 7.71 23.24
C LEU A 66 -15.43 8.90 24.20
N LYS A 67 -14.92 10.09 23.82
CA LYS A 67 -15.06 11.30 24.62
C LYS A 67 -16.51 11.79 24.73
N ASP A 68 -17.28 11.66 23.65
CA ASP A 68 -18.69 12.07 23.64
C ASP A 68 -19.58 11.15 24.50
N TYR A 69 -19.23 9.86 24.65
CA TYR A 69 -19.97 8.94 25.53
C TYR A 69 -19.75 9.23 27.02
N SER A 70 -18.53 9.62 27.41
CA SER A 70 -18.21 9.97 28.80
C SER A 70 -18.80 11.32 29.23
N SER A 71 -19.12 12.22 28.29
CA SER A 71 -19.67 13.55 28.61
C SER A 71 -21.20 13.61 28.63
N ASN A 72 -21.89 12.69 27.95
CA ASN A 72 -23.36 12.64 27.89
C ASN A 72 -23.96 11.50 28.75
N GLY A 73 -23.12 10.79 29.52
CA GLY A 73 -23.50 9.66 30.38
C GLY A 73 -23.55 9.97 31.88
N LEU A 74 -23.62 11.25 32.28
CA LEU A 74 -23.87 11.70 33.65
C LEU A 74 -25.23 12.42 33.72
#